data_AF-W1V0J0-F1
#
_entry.id   AF-W1V0J0-F1
#
_cell.length_a   1.000
_cell.length_b   1.000
_cell.length_c   1.000
_cell.angle_alpha   90.00
_cell.angle_beta   90.00
_cell.angle_gamma   90.00
#
_symmetry.space_group_name_H-M   'P 1'
#
loop_
_entity.id
_entity.type
_entity.pdbx_description
1 polymer ?
#
loop_
_entity_poly.entity_id
_entity_poly.type
_entity_poly.pdbx_seq_one_letter_code
_entity_poly.pdbx_strand_id
1 'polypeptide(L)'
;RTKFIYFDYTVYPLEALWKQIEHTEQFDKNNLQYRVMIRQPDFVTLDVLEAAIINVSKKKSLPRFKDVRLESIEDGDCVQILHVGPYDNEPESFIKVDEFCSAHNLQRANDEWHREIYLSDARKVEPAKLKAVLRVQVKKG
;
A
#
# COMPACT_ATOMS: atom_id res chain seq x y z
N ARG A 1 14.56 -7.45 -26.59
CA ARG A 1 13.74 -8.26 -25.66
C ARG A 1 14.57 -8.51 -24.42
N THR A 2 14.30 -7.81 -23.32
CA THR A 2 14.99 -8.03 -22.03
C THR A 2 14.51 -9.36 -21.46
N LYS A 3 15.42 -10.30 -21.21
CA LYS A 3 15.12 -11.60 -20.62
C LYS A 3 15.28 -11.47 -19.11
N PHE A 4 14.18 -11.41 -18.37
CA PHE A 4 14.23 -11.41 -16.90
C PHE A 4 14.58 -12.82 -16.42
N ILE A 5 15.62 -12.93 -15.60
CA ILE A 5 16.11 -14.21 -15.04
C ILE A 5 15.56 -14.31 -13.61
N TYR A 6 15.03 -15.48 -13.25
CA TYR A 6 14.57 -15.75 -11.88
C TYR A 6 15.71 -15.57 -10.87
N PHE A 7 15.37 -15.04 -9.70
CA PHE A 7 16.22 -15.02 -8.53
C PHE A 7 15.38 -15.21 -7.26
N ASP A 8 16.00 -15.72 -6.21
CA ASP A 8 15.35 -15.85 -4.91
C ASP A 8 15.29 -14.49 -4.19
N TYR A 9 14.16 -14.19 -3.53
CA TYR A 9 13.92 -12.89 -2.93
C TYR A 9 13.14 -12.99 -1.63
N THR A 10 13.43 -12.05 -0.72
CA THR A 10 12.61 -11.84 0.47
C THR A 10 11.30 -11.17 0.06
N VAL A 11 10.18 -11.68 0.59
CA VAL A 11 8.85 -11.09 0.35
C VAL A 11 8.85 -9.63 0.78
N TYR A 12 8.41 -8.75 -0.12
CA TYR A 12 8.31 -7.32 0.16
C TYR A 12 7.29 -7.04 1.27
N PRO A 13 7.40 -5.89 1.96
CA PRO A 13 6.39 -5.46 2.92
C PRO A 13 4.98 -5.50 2.34
N LEU A 14 4.00 -5.70 3.22
CA LEU A 14 2.60 -5.52 2.87
C LEU A 14 2.37 -4.03 2.60
N GLU A 15 1.63 -3.73 1.55
CA GLU A 15 1.19 -2.37 1.25
C GLU A 15 -0.33 -2.33 1.10
N ALA A 16 -0.90 -1.17 1.34
CA ALA A 16 -2.31 -0.91 1.11
C ALA A 16 -2.51 0.49 0.52
N LEU A 17 -3.39 0.58 -0.48
CA LEU A 17 -3.99 1.85 -0.91
C LEU A 17 -5.29 2.03 -0.13
N TRP A 18 -5.52 3.21 0.40
CA TRP A 18 -6.71 3.57 1.17
C TRP A 18 -7.31 4.87 0.66
N LYS A 19 -8.64 4.94 0.75
CA LYS A 19 -9.44 6.14 0.50
C LYS A 19 -10.73 6.07 1.33
N GLN A 20 -11.24 7.20 1.79
CA GLN A 20 -12.62 7.29 2.29
C GLN A 20 -13.59 7.38 1.11
N ILE A 21 -14.67 6.59 1.14
CA ILE A 21 -15.68 6.60 0.07
C ILE A 21 -16.45 7.92 0.13
N GLU A 22 -16.84 8.34 1.34
CA GLU A 22 -17.52 9.60 1.60
C GLU A 22 -16.81 10.42 2.68
N HIS A 23 -16.84 11.74 2.57
CA HIS A 23 -16.35 12.63 3.61
C HIS A 23 -17.40 12.79 4.70
N THR A 24 -17.19 12.11 5.83
CA THR A 24 -18.05 12.20 7.00
C THR A 24 -17.30 12.87 8.15
N GLU A 25 -17.99 13.67 8.97
CA GLU A 25 -17.38 14.30 10.15
C GLU A 25 -16.86 13.27 11.17
N GLN A 26 -17.49 12.09 11.20
CA GLN A 26 -17.06 10.96 12.03
C GLN A 26 -16.34 9.91 11.18
N PHE A 27 -15.18 9.44 11.65
CA PHE A 27 -14.45 8.36 11.01
C PHE A 27 -15.21 7.03 11.14
N ASP A 28 -15.61 6.45 10.01
CA ASP A 28 -16.24 5.12 9.94
C ASP A 28 -15.33 4.16 9.17
N LYS A 29 -14.92 3.07 9.80
CA LYS A 29 -14.10 2.02 9.17
C LYS A 29 -14.84 1.32 8.03
N ASN A 30 -16.17 1.31 8.04
CA ASN A 30 -16.98 0.73 6.96
C ASN A 30 -17.01 1.61 5.71
N ASN A 31 -16.59 2.88 5.85
CA ASN A 31 -16.54 3.87 4.78
C ASN A 31 -15.16 3.89 4.07
N LEU A 32 -14.34 2.84 4.25
CA LEU A 32 -13.02 2.72 3.64
C LEU A 32 -13.05 1.87 2.38
N GLN A 33 -12.53 2.42 1.29
CA GLN A 33 -12.15 1.67 0.11
C GLN A 33 -10.66 1.35 0.18
N TYR A 34 -10.30 0.09 -0.12
CA TYR A 34 -8.91 -0.33 -0.02
C TYR A 34 -8.48 -1.35 -1.07
N ARG A 35 -7.17 -1.38 -1.32
CA ARG A 35 -6.48 -2.40 -2.10
C ARG A 35 -5.24 -2.84 -1.36
N VAL A 36 -5.16 -4.12 -1.01
CA VAL A 36 -3.98 -4.70 -0.36
C VAL A 36 -3.08 -5.33 -1.42
N MET A 37 -1.78 -5.12 -1.31
CA MET A 37 -0.81 -5.52 -2.33
C MET A 37 0.54 -5.89 -1.73
N ILE A 38 1.31 -6.67 -2.49
CA ILE A 38 2.71 -7.01 -2.20
C ILE A 38 3.46 -6.86 -3.53
N ARG A 39 4.49 -6.01 -3.55
CA ARG A 39 5.33 -5.83 -4.74
C ARG A 39 5.90 -7.17 -5.22
N GLN A 40 5.97 -7.36 -6.52
CA GLN A 40 6.62 -8.52 -7.14
C GLN A 40 7.85 -8.07 -7.95
N PRO A 41 8.89 -8.92 -8.07
CA PRO A 41 9.98 -8.71 -9.02
C PRO A 41 9.49 -8.73 -10.48
N ASP A 42 10.22 -8.07 -11.37
CA ASP A 42 9.86 -7.93 -12.79
C ASP A 42 9.77 -9.26 -13.56
N PHE A 43 10.38 -10.34 -13.05
CA PHE A 43 10.25 -11.66 -13.67
C PHE A 43 8.89 -12.32 -13.43
N VAL A 44 8.10 -11.81 -12.47
CA VAL A 44 6.77 -12.34 -12.15
C VAL A 44 5.80 -11.83 -13.21
N THR A 45 5.44 -12.72 -14.14
CA THR A 45 4.46 -12.46 -15.19
C THR A 45 3.07 -12.97 -14.79
N LEU A 46 2.06 -12.69 -15.64
CA LEU A 46 0.72 -13.27 -15.48
C LEU A 46 0.76 -14.80 -15.47
N ASP A 47 1.53 -15.43 -16.36
CA ASP A 47 1.70 -16.89 -16.40
C ASP A 47 2.26 -17.45 -15.08
N VAL A 48 3.21 -16.74 -14.45
CA VAL A 48 3.76 -17.10 -13.15
C VAL A 48 2.70 -17.00 -12.05
N LEU A 49 1.90 -15.94 -12.05
CA LEU A 49 0.79 -15.77 -11.10
C LEU A 49 -0.26 -16.88 -11.27
N GLU A 50 -0.68 -17.17 -12.50
CA GLU A 50 -1.69 -18.20 -12.78
C GLU A 50 -1.21 -19.59 -12.34
N ALA A 51 0.03 -19.95 -12.67
CA ALA A 51 0.64 -21.20 -12.22
C ALA A 51 0.70 -21.29 -10.68
N ALA A 52 1.01 -20.17 -10.00
CA ALA A 52 1.00 -20.12 -8.55
C ALA A 52 -0.41 -20.32 -7.97
N ILE A 53 -1.43 -19.66 -8.51
CA ILE A 53 -2.83 -19.81 -8.09
C ILE A 53 -3.29 -21.28 -8.24
N ILE A 54 -3.00 -21.91 -9.38
CA ILE A 54 -3.33 -23.33 -9.64
C ILE A 54 -2.63 -24.25 -8.63
N ASN A 55 -1.36 -23.98 -8.30
CA ASN A 55 -0.61 -24.83 -7.38
C ASN A 55 -1.09 -24.70 -5.94
N VAL A 56 -1.48 -23.50 -5.50
CA VAL A 56 -2.01 -23.28 -4.16
C VAL A 56 -3.44 -23.81 -4.04
N SER A 57 -4.28 -23.65 -5.06
CA SER A 57 -5.69 -24.09 -5.04
C SER A 57 -5.85 -25.60 -4.90
N LYS A 58 -4.87 -26.40 -5.36
CA LYS A 58 -4.81 -27.86 -5.12
C LYS A 58 -4.71 -28.22 -3.64
N LYS A 59 -4.17 -27.33 -2.80
CA LYS A 59 -3.87 -27.59 -1.38
C LYS A 59 -4.76 -26.81 -0.42
N LYS A 60 -5.26 -25.65 -0.84
CA LYS A 60 -6.02 -24.73 0.01
C LYS A 60 -7.25 -24.24 -0.74
N SER A 61 -8.41 -24.33 -0.11
CA SER A 61 -9.61 -23.62 -0.56
C SER A 61 -9.63 -22.25 0.09
N LEU A 62 -9.30 -21.19 -0.66
CA LEU A 62 -9.40 -19.80 -0.21
C LEU A 62 -10.50 -19.09 -1.01
N PRO A 63 -11.46 -18.42 -0.35
CA PRO A 63 -12.64 -17.87 -1.02
C PRO A 63 -12.34 -16.72 -1.99
N ARG A 64 -11.16 -16.08 -1.87
CA ARG A 64 -10.82 -14.85 -2.59
C ARG A 64 -9.68 -15.00 -3.60
N PHE A 65 -9.34 -16.22 -4.05
CA PHE A 65 -8.31 -16.38 -5.09
C PHE A 65 -8.60 -15.59 -6.35
N LYS A 66 -9.87 -15.54 -6.75
CA LYS A 66 -10.35 -14.80 -7.94
C LYS A 66 -10.15 -13.29 -7.86
N ASP A 67 -9.91 -12.75 -6.66
CA ASP A 67 -9.70 -11.31 -6.46
C ASP A 67 -8.22 -10.92 -6.61
N VAL A 68 -7.31 -11.90 -6.62
CA VAL A 68 -5.86 -11.68 -6.79
C VAL A 68 -5.54 -11.43 -8.25
N ARG A 69 -4.82 -10.35 -8.53
CA ARG A 69 -4.38 -9.96 -9.86
C ARG A 69 -3.00 -9.32 -9.82
N LEU A 70 -2.28 -9.38 -10.93
CA LEU A 70 -1.00 -8.70 -11.11
C LEU A 70 -1.25 -7.37 -11.80
N GLU A 71 -0.71 -6.29 -11.23
CA GLU A 71 -0.84 -4.95 -11.77
C GLU A 71 0.49 -4.20 -11.71
N SER A 72 0.68 -3.26 -12.62
CA SER A 72 1.72 -2.24 -12.54
C SER A 72 1.08 -0.96 -12.03
N ILE A 73 1.67 -0.36 -10.99
CA ILE A 73 1.21 0.89 -10.39
C ILE A 73 2.37 1.87 -10.43
N GLU A 74 2.12 3.06 -10.98
CA GLU A 74 3.07 4.16 -10.99
C GLU A 74 2.58 5.24 -10.02
N ASP A 75 3.39 5.51 -8.99
CA ASP A 75 3.07 6.50 -7.97
C ASP A 75 3.37 7.95 -8.45
N GLY A 76 4.26 8.14 -9.43
CA GLY A 76 4.69 9.47 -9.86
C GLY A 76 5.33 10.28 -8.71
N ASP A 77 5.16 11.60 -8.75
CA ASP A 77 5.65 12.49 -7.69
C ASP A 77 4.87 12.25 -6.39
N CYS A 78 5.60 12.11 -5.28
CA CYS A 78 5.03 11.76 -3.98
C CYS A 78 5.70 12.50 -2.84
N VAL A 79 4.93 12.71 -1.76
CA VAL A 79 5.45 13.02 -0.43
C VAL A 79 5.25 11.81 0.47
N GLN A 80 6.23 11.48 1.30
CA GLN A 80 6.13 10.37 2.23
C GLN A 80 6.75 10.69 3.59
N ILE A 81 6.23 10.03 4.63
CA ILE A 81 6.73 10.13 6.00
C ILE A 81 6.80 8.73 6.63
N LEU A 82 7.81 8.51 7.47
CA LEU A 82 7.84 7.33 8.34
C LEU A 82 6.99 7.61 9.59
N HIS A 83 5.87 6.93 9.71
CA HIS A 83 5.08 6.87 10.93
C HIS A 83 5.69 5.86 11.90
N VAL A 84 5.82 6.25 13.17
CA VAL A 84 6.25 5.37 14.26
C VAL A 84 5.25 5.46 15.40
N GLY A 85 4.59 4.35 15.71
CA GLY A 85 3.51 4.29 16.69
C GLY A 85 2.27 3.56 16.18
N PRO A 86 1.18 3.55 16.97
CA PRO A 86 -0.07 2.91 16.62
C PRO A 86 -0.69 3.51 15.34
N TYR A 87 -1.28 2.68 14.49
CA TYR A 87 -1.90 3.13 13.23
C TYR A 87 -3.06 4.13 13.45
N ASP A 88 -3.75 4.06 14.58
CA ASP A 88 -4.79 5.04 14.92
C ASP A 88 -4.24 6.48 15.10
N ASN A 89 -2.92 6.65 15.24
CA ASN A 89 -2.22 7.94 15.33
C ASN A 89 -1.66 8.43 13.98
N GLU A 90 -1.86 7.70 12.89
CA GLU A 90 -1.47 8.14 11.55
C GLU A 90 -1.98 9.53 11.14
N PRO A 91 -3.18 10.01 11.57
CA PRO A 91 -3.62 11.37 11.29
C PRO A 91 -2.61 12.45 11.69
N GLU A 92 -1.87 12.26 12.79
CA GLU A 92 -0.81 13.20 13.21
C GLU A 92 0.35 13.29 12.19
N SER A 93 0.63 12.20 11.50
CA SER A 93 1.65 12.15 10.45
C SER A 93 1.14 12.72 9.13
N PHE A 94 -0.14 12.54 8.82
CA PHE A 94 -0.76 13.18 7.66
C PHE A 94 -0.82 14.70 7.78
N ILE A 95 -1.07 15.26 8.97
CA ILE A 95 -0.99 16.71 9.21
C ILE A 95 0.38 17.25 8.79
N LYS A 96 1.47 16.58 9.17
CA LYS A 96 2.85 16.99 8.80
C LYS A 96 3.09 16.90 7.29
N VAL A 97 2.51 15.89 6.63
CA VAL A 97 2.57 15.74 5.18
C VAL A 97 1.82 16.89 4.49
N ASP A 98 0.66 17.30 5.02
CA ASP A 98 -0.14 18.39 4.47
C ASP A 98 0.52 19.76 4.67
N GLU A 99 1.13 19.97 5.83
CA GLU A 99 1.97 21.15 6.11
C GLU A 99 3.15 21.22 5.13
N PHE A 100 3.85 20.11 4.90
CA PHE A 100 4.94 20.04 3.92
C PHE A 100 4.44 20.34 2.50
N CYS A 101 3.33 19.73 2.08
CA CYS A 101 2.76 19.98 0.76
C CYS A 101 2.44 21.48 0.58
N SER A 102 1.78 22.07 1.57
CA SER A 102 1.40 23.50 1.55
C SER A 102 2.62 24.42 1.48
N ALA A 103 3.66 24.14 2.27
CA ALA A 103 4.90 24.92 2.28
C ALA A 103 5.68 24.85 0.96
N HIS A 104 5.50 23.78 0.18
CA HIS A 104 6.21 23.55 -1.08
C HIS A 104 5.34 23.79 -2.33
N ASN A 105 4.17 24.42 -2.17
CA ASN A 105 3.20 24.65 -3.26
C ASN A 105 2.86 23.36 -4.02
N LEU A 106 2.65 22.28 -3.25
CA LEU A 106 2.21 20.98 -3.72
C LEU A 106 0.77 20.74 -3.27
N GLN A 107 0.00 20.05 -4.11
CA GLN A 107 -1.34 19.58 -3.80
C GLN A 107 -1.39 18.07 -3.94
N ARG A 108 -2.22 17.39 -3.13
CA ARG A 108 -2.50 15.96 -3.32
C ARG A 108 -3.11 15.76 -4.70
N ALA A 109 -2.57 14.83 -5.48
CA ALA A 109 -2.85 14.70 -6.91
C ALA A 109 -4.15 13.95 -7.20
N ASN A 110 -4.44 12.90 -6.44
CA ASN A 110 -5.42 11.88 -6.78
C ASN A 110 -6.43 11.73 -5.64
N ASP A 111 -7.74 11.85 -5.95
CA ASP A 111 -8.93 11.26 -5.30
C ASP A 111 -8.93 11.00 -3.77
N GLU A 112 -8.00 11.57 -3.03
CA GLU A 112 -7.62 11.25 -1.65
C GLU A 112 -7.07 9.85 -1.38
N TRP A 113 -6.52 9.20 -2.41
CA TRP A 113 -5.79 7.96 -2.16
C TRP A 113 -4.47 8.23 -1.43
N HIS A 114 -4.21 7.44 -0.40
CA HIS A 114 -2.89 7.33 0.21
C HIS A 114 -2.42 5.88 0.24
N ARG A 115 -1.09 5.70 0.29
CA ARG A 115 -0.44 4.41 0.38
C ARG A 115 0.19 4.25 1.76
N GLU A 116 -0.08 3.11 2.39
CA GLU A 116 0.60 2.64 3.58
C GLU A 116 1.51 1.47 3.23
N ILE A 117 2.76 1.49 3.71
CA ILE A 117 3.73 0.41 3.57
C ILE A 117 4.09 -0.08 4.97
N TYR A 118 3.61 -1.26 5.35
CA TYR A 118 3.75 -1.79 6.71
C TYR A 118 5.11 -2.47 6.90
N LEU A 119 6.02 -1.78 7.58
CA LEU A 119 7.37 -2.30 7.85
C LEU A 119 7.42 -3.22 9.07
N SER A 120 6.42 -3.13 9.94
CA SER A 120 6.29 -3.96 11.15
C SER A 120 5.13 -4.96 11.03
N ASP A 121 5.34 -6.17 11.54
CA ASP A 121 4.26 -7.15 11.74
C ASP A 121 3.53 -6.80 13.04
N ALA A 122 2.32 -6.23 12.92
CA ALA A 122 1.52 -5.77 14.07
C ALA A 122 1.14 -6.88 15.06
N ARG A 123 1.29 -8.16 14.68
CA ARG A 123 1.07 -9.30 15.58
C ARG A 123 2.28 -9.62 16.46
N LYS A 124 3.45 -9.03 16.16
CA LYS A 124 4.75 -9.35 16.78
C LYS A 124 5.42 -8.13 17.42
N VAL A 125 5.01 -6.93 17.06
CA VAL A 125 5.66 -5.68 17.46
C VAL A 125 4.68 -4.89 18.32
N GLU A 126 5.16 -4.44 19.48
CA GLU A 126 4.41 -3.56 20.39
C GLU A 126 3.92 -2.28 19.66
N PRO A 127 2.70 -1.79 19.93
CA PRO A 127 2.10 -0.67 19.19
C PRO A 127 2.99 0.58 19.07
N ALA A 128 3.67 0.97 20.15
CA ALA A 128 4.57 2.13 20.16
C ALA A 128 5.82 2.00 19.26
N LYS A 129 6.11 0.80 18.76
CA LYS A 129 7.26 0.48 17.90
C LYS A 129 6.84 0.09 16.48
N LEU A 130 5.54 0.11 16.16
CA LEU A 130 5.06 -0.12 14.81
C LEU A 130 5.62 0.95 13.88
N LYS A 131 5.89 0.55 12.64
CA LYS A 131 6.45 1.41 11.61
C LYS A 131 5.68 1.21 10.31
N ALA A 132 5.20 2.30 9.76
CA ALA A 132 4.60 2.35 8.43
C ALA A 132 5.15 3.56 7.67
N VAL A 133 5.37 3.41 6.36
CA VAL A 133 5.56 4.58 5.49
C VAL A 133 4.20 5.00 4.99
N LEU A 134 3.83 6.25 5.26
CA LEU A 134 2.64 6.89 4.71
C LEU A 134 3.08 7.70 3.49
N ARG A 135 2.42 7.51 2.35
CA ARG A 135 2.76 8.16 1.09
C ARG A 135 1.51 8.71 0.42
N VAL A 136 1.61 9.94 -0.09
CA VAL A 136 0.58 10.60 -0.89
C VAL A 136 1.16 11.03 -2.23
N GLN A 137 0.39 10.83 -3.29
CA GLN A 137 0.73 11.33 -4.62
C GLN A 137 0.48 12.83 -4.66
N VAL A 138 1.40 13.58 -5.25
CA VAL A 138 1.34 15.05 -5.29
C VAL A 138 1.54 15.59 -6.70
N LYS A 139 1.05 16.80 -6.92
CA LYS A 139 1.26 17.61 -8.12
C LYS A 139 1.59 19.04 -7.72
N LYS A 140 2.12 19.82 -8.64
CA LYS A 140 2.28 21.28 -8.42
C LYS A 140 0.90 21.92 -8.23
N GLY A 141 0.82 22.81 -7.24
CA GLY A 141 -0.36 23.59 -6.90
C GLY A 141 -0.65 24.73 -7.86
#